data_AF-A0A074YX80-F1
#
_entry.id   AF-A0A074YX80-F1
#
_cell.length_a   1.000
_cell.length_b   1.000
_cell.length_c   1.000
_cell.angle_alpha   90.00
_cell.angle_beta   90.00
_cell.angle_gamma   90.00
#
_symmetry.space_group_name_H-M   'P 1'
#
loop_
_entity.id
_entity.type
_entity.pdbx_description
1 polymer ?
#
loop_
_entity_poly.entity_id
_entity_poly.type
_entity_poly.pdbx_seq_one_letter_code
_entity_poly.pdbx_strand_id
1 'polypeptide(L)'
;MLRALSETLQVVEMVDAAIWGDHDPHRNMWPVICSLRDDLKLQTLVLDDVRAMNKGYEDPPGVLVARRRFWHGPQKIRSRLDVLADFECDGWDCENLHDWYEETIAHLELEVRQLNLDYSAYALNMSYEEYQDHKASEETDLQGLESKYSEYKARRAQAKEAMTRVEAL
;
A
#
# COMPACT_ATOMS: atom_id res chain seq x y z
N MET A 1 -7.85 22.37 7.46
CA MET A 1 -8.73 22.38 8.65
C MET A 1 -7.98 21.98 9.92
N LEU A 2 -7.24 20.86 9.95
CA LEU A 2 -6.49 20.41 11.14
C LEU A 2 -5.44 21.42 11.66
N ARG A 3 -4.73 22.13 10.77
CA ARG A 3 -3.79 23.20 11.15
C ARG A 3 -4.38 24.30 12.04
N ALA A 4 -5.68 24.58 11.91
CA ALA A 4 -6.34 25.61 12.73
C ALA A 4 -6.49 25.18 14.20
N LEU A 5 -6.34 23.88 14.47
CA LEU A 5 -6.48 23.29 15.80
C LEU A 5 -5.13 22.87 16.40
N SER A 6 -4.00 23.26 15.78
CA SER A 6 -2.65 22.80 16.13
C SER A 6 -2.27 23.00 17.60
N GLU A 7 -2.77 24.06 18.23
CA GLU A 7 -2.50 24.43 19.62
C GLU A 7 -3.47 23.80 20.64
N THR A 8 -4.64 23.34 20.18
CA THR A 8 -5.73 22.89 21.07
C THR A 8 -6.04 21.40 20.94
N LEU A 9 -5.84 20.82 19.76
CA LEU A 9 -6.10 19.42 19.50
C LEU A 9 -4.88 18.59 19.94
N GLN A 10 -5.00 18.00 21.12
CA GLN A 10 -3.96 17.17 21.73
C GLN A 10 -4.29 15.68 21.69
N VAL A 11 -5.52 15.31 21.37
CA VAL A 11 -5.96 13.91 21.29
C VAL A 11 -6.64 13.72 19.95
N VAL A 12 -6.22 12.71 19.21
CA VAL A 12 -6.86 12.27 17.98
C VAL A 12 -7.14 10.78 18.07
N GLU A 13 -8.37 10.40 17.79
CA GLU A 13 -8.80 9.02 17.70
C GLU A 13 -9.46 8.82 16.34
N MET A 14 -8.93 7.89 15.56
CA MET A 14 -9.51 7.44 14.30
C MET A 14 -9.83 5.96 14.46
N VAL A 15 -11.12 5.64 14.55
CA VAL A 15 -11.65 4.29 14.76
C VAL A 15 -12.63 3.98 13.64
N ASP A 16 -12.45 2.85 12.95
CA ASP A 16 -13.26 2.43 11.80
C ASP A 16 -13.37 3.56 10.75
N ALA A 17 -12.24 4.20 10.49
CA ALA A 17 -12.16 5.39 9.65
C ALA A 17 -11.69 5.04 8.24
N ALA A 18 -12.41 5.51 7.22
CA ALA A 18 -12.01 5.39 5.83
C ALA A 18 -11.63 6.76 5.24
N ILE A 19 -10.40 6.89 4.77
CA ILE A 19 -9.88 8.11 4.16
C ILE A 19 -9.89 7.95 2.64
N TRP A 20 -10.68 8.80 1.97
CA TRP A 20 -10.86 8.79 0.53
C TRP A 20 -9.98 9.83 -0.16
N GLY A 21 -9.46 9.49 -1.33
CA GLY A 21 -8.82 10.44 -2.23
C GLY A 21 -8.84 10.00 -3.68
N ASP A 22 -8.25 10.83 -4.54
CA ASP A 22 -8.23 10.66 -5.99
C ASP A 22 -6.99 9.86 -6.48
N HIS A 23 -6.04 9.57 -5.59
CA HIS A 23 -4.84 8.79 -5.91
C HIS A 23 -4.94 7.35 -5.39
N ASP A 24 -3.89 6.55 -5.56
CA ASP A 24 -3.80 5.27 -4.90
C ASP A 24 -3.96 5.44 -3.37
N PRO A 25 -4.49 4.41 -2.67
CA PRO A 25 -4.81 4.51 -1.25
C PRO A 25 -3.63 5.00 -0.38
N HIS A 26 -2.41 4.58 -0.69
CA HIS A 26 -1.21 4.93 0.06
C HIS A 26 -0.88 6.43 -0.05
N ARG A 27 -0.95 6.98 -1.26
CA ARG A 27 -0.77 8.43 -1.49
C ARG A 27 -1.87 9.27 -0.85
N ASN A 28 -3.09 8.75 -0.73
CA ASN A 28 -4.17 9.46 -0.05
C ASN A 28 -3.92 9.61 1.46
N MET A 29 -3.21 8.65 2.06
CA MET A 29 -2.87 8.70 3.49
C MET A 29 -1.72 9.64 3.81
N TRP A 30 -0.80 9.81 2.86
CA TRP A 30 0.40 10.62 3.06
C TRP A 30 0.14 11.99 3.70
N PRO A 31 -0.76 12.84 3.15
CA PRO A 31 -1.02 14.17 3.73
C PRO A 31 -1.63 14.10 5.13
N VAL A 32 -2.41 13.06 5.43
CA VAL A 32 -3.02 12.86 6.75
C VAL A 32 -1.93 12.54 7.77
N ILE A 33 -1.02 11.61 7.46
CA ILE A 33 0.10 11.25 8.33
C ILE A 33 1.00 12.46 8.57
N CYS A 34 1.37 13.21 7.52
CA CYS A 34 2.17 14.43 7.68
C CYS A 34 1.46 15.47 8.55
N SER A 35 0.14 15.64 8.39
CA SER A 35 -0.63 16.59 9.21
C SER A 35 -0.67 16.17 10.68
N LEU A 36 -0.89 14.88 10.97
CA LEU A 36 -0.87 14.35 12.34
C LEU A 36 0.52 14.49 12.99
N ARG A 37 1.58 14.38 12.18
CA ARG A 37 2.97 14.45 12.62
C ARG A 37 3.46 15.87 12.88
N ASP A 38 3.23 16.75 11.92
CA ASP A 38 3.91 18.06 11.86
C ASP A 38 3.01 19.23 12.24
N ASP A 39 1.71 19.13 11.95
CA ASP A 39 0.78 20.24 12.12
C ASP A 39 0.10 20.25 13.50
N LEU A 40 0.11 19.12 14.23
CA LEU A 40 -0.61 18.96 15.50
C LEU A 40 0.33 18.67 16.68
N LYS A 41 0.06 19.27 17.85
CA LYS A 41 0.78 18.99 19.10
C LYS A 41 0.15 17.84 19.88
N LEU A 42 0.05 16.67 19.25
CA LEU A 42 -0.63 15.51 19.82
C LEU A 42 0.07 14.97 21.07
N GLN A 43 -0.71 14.76 22.13
CA GLN A 43 -0.36 13.99 23.32
C GLN A 43 -0.81 12.54 23.21
N THR A 44 -1.94 12.29 22.54
CA THR A 44 -2.47 10.93 22.33
C THR A 44 -2.93 10.77 20.88
N LEU A 45 -2.55 9.64 20.28
CA LEU A 45 -3.01 9.24 18.96
C LEU A 45 -3.49 7.79 19.01
N VAL A 46 -4.73 7.58 18.55
CA VAL A 46 -5.33 6.25 18.39
C VAL A 46 -5.68 6.05 16.92
N LEU A 47 -5.17 4.96 16.34
CA LEU A 47 -5.49 4.51 14.99
C LEU A 47 -5.98 3.07 15.08
N ASP A 48 -7.28 2.86 14.90
CA ASP A 48 -7.88 1.53 14.93
C ASP A 48 -8.78 1.30 13.71
N ASP A 49 -8.51 0.21 12.99
CA ASP A 49 -9.14 -0.11 11.71
C ASP A 49 -9.23 1.09 10.73
N VAL A 50 -8.12 1.83 10.59
CA VAL A 50 -8.01 2.95 9.65
C VAL A 50 -7.67 2.43 8.26
N ARG A 51 -8.51 2.77 7.29
CA ARG A 51 -8.42 2.33 5.89
C ARG A 51 -8.22 3.50 4.95
N ALA A 52 -7.50 3.22 3.88
CA ALA A 52 -7.35 4.11 2.74
C ALA A 52 -8.19 3.61 1.56
N MET A 53 -8.92 4.52 0.94
CA MET A 53 -9.78 4.27 -0.21
C MET A 53 -9.31 5.13 -1.39
N ASN A 54 -9.50 4.60 -2.59
CA ASN A 54 -9.44 5.38 -3.83
C ASN A 54 -10.88 5.57 -4.32
N LYS A 55 -11.24 6.76 -4.80
CA LYS A 55 -12.54 7.05 -5.41
C LYS A 55 -12.95 6.10 -6.54
N GLY A 56 -11.99 5.44 -7.19
CA GLY A 56 -12.24 4.42 -8.21
C GLY A 56 -12.33 2.98 -7.69
N TYR A 57 -12.16 2.73 -6.39
CA TYR A 57 -12.32 1.40 -5.80
C TYR A 57 -13.81 1.16 -5.50
N GLU A 58 -14.45 0.34 -6.33
CA GLU A 58 -15.88 0.00 -6.19
C GLU A 58 -16.13 -1.05 -5.11
N ASP A 59 -15.12 -1.86 -4.76
CA ASP A 59 -15.26 -2.95 -3.79
C ASP A 59 -14.62 -2.64 -2.42
N PRO A 60 -15.42 -2.66 -1.33
CA PRO A 60 -14.90 -2.72 0.02
C PRO A 60 -14.26 -4.09 0.31
N PRO A 61 -13.25 -4.14 1.21
CA PRO A 61 -12.80 -3.04 2.03
C PRO A 61 -11.42 -2.54 1.59
N GLY A 62 -11.24 -1.22 1.46
CA GLY A 62 -9.97 -0.64 1.03
C GLY A 62 -8.78 -0.99 1.93
N VAL A 63 -7.62 -0.47 1.54
CA VAL A 63 -6.33 -0.87 2.12
C VAL A 63 -6.26 -0.55 3.60
N LEU A 64 -6.07 -1.56 4.44
CA LEU A 64 -5.87 -1.39 5.88
C LEU A 64 -4.49 -0.77 6.14
N VAL A 65 -4.47 0.39 6.80
CA VAL A 65 -3.25 1.17 7.05
C VAL A 65 -2.76 0.96 8.48
N ALA A 66 -3.67 1.03 9.45
CA ALA A 66 -3.34 0.89 10.86
C ALA A 66 -4.47 0.21 11.63
N ARG A 67 -4.11 -0.75 12.48
CA ARG A 67 -5.01 -1.49 13.35
C ARG A 67 -4.48 -1.51 14.78
N ARG A 68 -5.36 -1.18 15.74
CA ARG A 68 -5.11 -1.23 17.18
C ARG A 68 -3.83 -0.52 17.63
N ARG A 69 -3.56 0.68 17.10
CA ARG A 69 -2.41 1.50 17.48
C ARG A 69 -2.83 2.55 18.48
N PHE A 70 -2.12 2.56 19.61
CA PHE A 70 -2.30 3.53 20.67
C PHE A 70 -0.94 4.10 21.06
N TRP A 71 -0.73 5.39 20.83
CA TRP A 71 0.52 6.05 21.14
C TRP A 71 0.27 7.27 22.03
N HIS A 72 1.11 7.41 23.04
CA HIS A 72 1.04 8.50 24.00
C HIS A 72 2.40 9.19 24.11
N GLY A 73 2.38 10.52 24.11
CA GLY A 73 3.55 11.38 24.15
C GLY A 73 3.97 11.90 22.76
N PRO A 74 4.25 13.21 22.60
CA PRO A 74 4.54 13.81 21.29
C PRO A 74 5.74 13.18 20.55
N GLN A 75 6.83 12.90 21.28
CA GLN A 75 8.03 12.28 20.69
C GLN A 75 7.74 10.86 20.18
N LYS A 76 6.95 10.10 20.95
CA LYS A 76 6.55 8.74 20.61
C LYS A 76 5.63 8.70 19.40
N ILE A 77 4.68 9.61 19.32
CA ILE A 77 3.78 9.75 18.17
C ILE A 77 4.57 10.12 16.92
N ARG A 78 5.45 11.12 17.01
CA ARG A 78 6.24 11.59 15.87
C ARG A 78 7.13 10.49 15.29
N SER A 79 7.88 9.78 16.13
CA SER A 79 8.79 8.72 15.65
C SER A 79 8.07 7.56 14.95
N ARG A 80 6.84 7.24 15.38
CA ARG A 80 6.03 6.18 14.80
C ARG A 80 5.37 6.63 13.49
N LEU A 81 4.92 7.89 13.41
CA LEU A 81 4.46 8.49 12.16
C LEU A 81 5.59 8.69 11.14
N ASP A 82 6.82 8.94 11.58
CA ASP A 82 8.01 9.00 10.71
C ASP A 82 8.26 7.66 10.02
N VAL A 83 8.16 6.54 10.76
CA VAL A 83 8.25 5.21 10.13
C VAL A 83 7.15 5.03 9.08
N LEU A 84 5.90 5.40 9.38
CA LEU A 84 4.82 5.27 8.39
C LEU A 84 5.07 6.12 7.15
N ALA A 85 5.64 7.30 7.32
CA ALA A 85 6.02 8.17 6.21
C ALA A 85 7.20 7.57 5.40
N ASP A 86 8.26 7.11 6.03
CA ASP A 86 9.43 6.60 5.29
C ASP A 86 9.11 5.38 4.41
N PHE A 87 8.05 4.64 4.76
CA PHE A 87 7.57 3.48 4.00
C PHE A 87 6.28 3.74 3.22
N GLU A 88 5.99 4.99 2.85
CA GLU A 88 4.84 5.36 1.99
C GLU A 88 3.49 4.85 2.50
N CYS A 89 3.35 4.57 3.79
CA CYS A 89 2.18 3.90 4.39
C CYS A 89 1.96 2.45 3.88
N ASP A 90 2.90 1.84 3.16
CA ASP A 90 2.87 0.42 2.75
C ASP A 90 3.01 -0.52 3.95
N GLY A 91 3.77 -0.05 4.93
CA GLY A 91 4.19 -0.84 6.07
C GLY A 91 3.25 -0.60 7.23
N TRP A 92 2.31 -1.52 7.44
CA TRP A 92 2.29 -2.25 8.71
C TRP A 92 1.20 -3.33 8.73
N ASP A 93 -0.07 -2.94 8.53
CA ASP A 93 -1.25 -3.82 8.58
C ASP A 93 -1.88 -4.06 7.18
N CYS A 94 -1.26 -3.59 6.10
CA CYS A 94 -1.68 -3.89 4.74
C CYS A 94 -1.38 -5.36 4.42
N GLU A 95 -2.41 -6.21 4.47
CA GLU A 95 -2.34 -7.61 4.05
C GLU A 95 -2.82 -7.79 2.60
N ASN A 96 -3.84 -7.02 2.19
CA ASN A 96 -4.51 -7.16 0.90
C ASN A 96 -3.60 -7.04 -0.33
N LEU A 97 -2.49 -6.28 -0.24
CA LEU A 97 -1.61 -6.08 -1.39
C LEU A 97 -0.74 -7.31 -1.68
N HIS A 98 -0.47 -8.13 -0.66
CA HIS A 98 0.29 -9.38 -0.82
C HIS A 98 -0.49 -10.38 -1.67
N ASP A 99 -1.74 -10.63 -1.30
CA ASP A 99 -2.64 -11.55 -2.00
C ASP A 99 -2.82 -11.11 -3.46
N TRP A 100 -3.00 -9.80 -3.70
CA TRP A 100 -3.09 -9.25 -5.05
C TRP A 100 -1.85 -9.55 -5.91
N TYR A 101 -0.63 -9.37 -5.37
CA TYR A 101 0.59 -9.69 -6.11
C TYR A 101 0.66 -11.19 -6.43
N GLU A 102 0.33 -12.06 -5.48
CA GLU A 102 0.39 -13.51 -5.69
C GLU A 102 -0.63 -13.99 -6.73
N GLU A 103 -1.87 -13.50 -6.66
CA GLU A 103 -2.91 -13.82 -7.63
C GLU A 103 -2.57 -13.30 -9.04
N THR A 104 -2.07 -12.06 -9.13
CA THR A 104 -1.73 -11.45 -10.42
C THR A 104 -0.53 -12.14 -11.08
N ILE A 105 0.51 -12.48 -10.31
CA ILE A 105 1.65 -13.25 -10.80
C ILE A 105 1.21 -14.62 -11.29
N ALA A 106 0.39 -15.35 -10.50
CA ALA A 106 -0.09 -16.67 -10.90
C ALA A 106 -0.93 -16.64 -12.19
N HIS A 107 -1.71 -15.56 -12.39
CA HIS A 107 -2.46 -15.35 -13.62
C HIS A 107 -1.53 -15.14 -14.84
N LEU A 108 -0.57 -14.21 -14.73
CA LEU A 108 0.39 -13.94 -15.82
C LEU A 108 1.28 -15.15 -16.12
N GLU A 109 1.72 -15.90 -15.11
CA GLU A 109 2.45 -17.15 -15.32
C GLU A 109 1.65 -18.15 -16.17
N LEU A 110 0.34 -18.24 -15.95
CA LEU A 110 -0.53 -19.10 -16.73
C LEU A 110 -0.65 -18.62 -18.18
N GLU A 111 -0.83 -17.31 -18.39
CA GLU A 111 -0.91 -16.70 -19.72
C GLU A 111 0.38 -16.91 -20.52
N VAL A 112 1.55 -16.62 -19.92
CA VAL A 112 2.86 -16.87 -20.52
C VAL A 112 3.05 -18.36 -20.86
N ARG A 113 2.62 -19.28 -19.98
CA ARG A 113 2.67 -20.72 -20.27
C ARG A 113 1.80 -21.08 -21.46
N GLN A 114 0.58 -20.55 -21.55
CA GLN A 114 -0.33 -20.81 -22.68
C GLN A 114 0.22 -20.26 -23.99
N LEU A 115 0.75 -19.03 -23.98
CA LEU A 115 1.43 -18.43 -25.13
C LEU A 115 2.63 -19.25 -25.56
N ASN A 116 3.30 -19.97 -24.66
CA ASN A 116 4.45 -20.80 -25.01
C ASN A 116 4.10 -22.16 -25.66
N LEU A 117 2.83 -22.60 -25.63
CA LEU A 117 2.44 -23.93 -26.08
C LEU A 117 2.05 -24.00 -27.56
N ASP A 118 1.31 -23.03 -28.10
CA ASP A 118 0.86 -23.08 -29.50
C ASP A 118 0.41 -21.72 -30.07
N TYR A 119 1.01 -21.30 -31.20
CA TYR A 119 0.56 -20.12 -31.98
C TYR A 119 -0.77 -20.37 -32.69
N SER A 120 -1.12 -21.62 -33.02
CA SER A 120 -2.29 -21.95 -33.84
C SER A 120 -3.60 -21.48 -33.22
N ALA A 121 -3.66 -21.38 -31.89
CA ALA A 121 -4.79 -20.84 -31.14
C ALA A 121 -5.00 -19.32 -31.32
N TYR A 122 -3.95 -18.60 -31.74
CA TYR A 122 -3.92 -17.13 -31.87
C TYR A 122 -3.87 -16.67 -33.33
N ALA A 123 -3.52 -17.56 -34.26
CA ALA A 123 -3.31 -17.27 -35.67
C ALA A 123 -4.53 -16.69 -36.42
N LEU A 124 -5.74 -16.81 -35.86
CA LEU A 124 -6.96 -16.21 -36.41
C LEU A 124 -7.13 -14.73 -36.05
N ASN A 125 -6.44 -14.25 -35.01
CA ASN A 125 -6.64 -12.92 -34.43
C ASN A 125 -5.41 -12.02 -34.54
N MET A 126 -4.22 -12.56 -34.78
CA MET A 126 -2.97 -11.82 -34.89
C MET A 126 -2.01 -12.52 -35.85
N SER A 127 -1.08 -11.75 -36.42
CA SER A 127 0.05 -12.27 -37.20
C SER A 127 1.11 -12.91 -36.30
N TYR A 128 2.03 -13.65 -36.91
CA TYR A 128 3.09 -14.32 -36.16
C TYR A 128 4.06 -13.31 -35.51
N GLU A 129 4.35 -12.20 -36.19
CA GLU A 129 5.19 -11.13 -35.64
C GLU A 129 4.50 -10.46 -34.44
N GLU A 130 3.22 -10.09 -34.57
CA GLU A 130 2.43 -9.53 -33.46
C GLU A 130 2.33 -10.49 -32.26
N TYR A 131 2.24 -11.79 -32.52
CA TYR A 131 2.24 -12.80 -31.46
C TYR A 131 3.59 -12.92 -30.75
N GLN A 132 4.71 -12.85 -31.48
CA GLN A 132 6.04 -12.86 -30.83
C GLN A 132 6.24 -11.61 -29.97
N ASP A 133 5.78 -10.45 -30.44
CA ASP A 133 5.84 -9.19 -29.67
C ASP A 133 4.94 -9.26 -28.43
N HIS A 134 3.70 -9.76 -28.57
CA HIS A 134 2.80 -9.95 -27.43
C HIS A 134 3.40 -10.90 -26.40
N LYS A 135 3.92 -12.05 -26.82
CA LYS A 135 4.58 -13.01 -25.93
C LYS A 135 5.77 -12.38 -25.19
N ALA A 136 6.62 -11.63 -25.89
CA ALA A 136 7.74 -10.95 -25.28
C ALA A 136 7.29 -9.86 -24.27
N SER A 137 6.17 -9.18 -24.56
CA SER A 137 5.56 -8.23 -23.63
C SER A 137 5.09 -8.92 -22.35
N GLU A 138 4.31 -10.01 -22.45
CA GLU A 138 3.80 -10.74 -21.29
C GLU A 138 4.94 -11.30 -20.42
N GLU A 139 6.01 -11.82 -21.03
CA GLU A 139 7.21 -12.27 -20.31
C GLU A 139 7.92 -11.11 -19.59
N THR A 140 7.97 -9.92 -20.21
CA THR A 140 8.54 -8.71 -19.60
C THR A 140 7.68 -8.20 -18.44
N ASP A 141 6.36 -8.21 -18.61
CA ASP A 141 5.41 -7.78 -17.59
C ASP A 141 5.44 -8.71 -16.36
N LEU A 142 5.51 -10.03 -16.58
CA LEU A 142 5.70 -11.01 -15.51
C LEU A 142 6.99 -10.74 -14.72
N GLN A 143 8.14 -10.62 -15.40
CA GLN A 143 9.43 -10.33 -14.74
C GLN A 143 9.39 -9.00 -13.97
N GLY A 144 8.77 -7.98 -14.57
CA GLY A 144 8.59 -6.68 -13.94
C GLY A 144 7.74 -6.77 -12.67
N LEU A 145 6.67 -7.58 -12.68
CA LEU A 145 5.80 -7.77 -11.53
C LEU A 145 6.48 -8.58 -10.41
N GLU A 146 7.20 -9.65 -10.74
CA GLU A 146 7.98 -10.44 -9.78
C GLU A 146 9.06 -9.59 -9.07
N SER A 147 9.72 -8.70 -9.83
CA SER A 147 10.69 -7.75 -9.30
C SER A 147 10.03 -6.77 -8.33
N LYS A 148 8.93 -6.12 -8.72
CA LYS A 148 8.16 -5.22 -7.86
C LYS A 148 7.66 -5.92 -6.59
N TYR A 149 7.18 -7.15 -6.70
CA TYR A 149 6.70 -7.91 -5.55
C TYR A 149 7.85 -8.23 -4.57
N SER A 150 9.03 -8.56 -5.09
CA SER A 150 10.23 -8.79 -4.28
C SER A 150 10.68 -7.54 -3.54
N GLU A 151 10.69 -6.38 -4.21
CA GLU A 151 10.97 -5.08 -3.59
C GLU A 151 9.93 -4.73 -2.52
N TYR A 152 8.64 -4.92 -2.81
CA TYR A 152 7.56 -4.71 -1.86
C TYR A 152 7.75 -5.55 -0.59
N LYS A 153 8.05 -6.85 -0.73
CA LYS A 153 8.32 -7.73 0.43
C LYS A 153 9.48 -7.22 1.28
N ALA A 154 10.56 -6.78 0.65
CA ALA A 154 11.73 -6.25 1.35
C ALA A 154 11.40 -4.95 2.10
N ARG A 155 10.74 -3.99 1.43
CA ARG A 155 10.31 -2.72 2.04
C ARG A 155 9.35 -2.97 3.21
N ARG A 156 8.37 -3.87 3.05
CA ARG A 156 7.43 -4.23 4.11
C ARG A 156 8.12 -4.84 5.32
N ALA A 157 9.10 -5.74 5.11
CA ALA A 157 9.87 -6.33 6.21
C ALA A 157 10.66 -5.26 6.98
N GLN A 158 11.32 -4.33 6.27
CA GLN A 158 12.04 -3.22 6.87
C GLN A 158 11.10 -2.30 7.67
N ALA A 159 9.92 -2.00 7.14
CA ALA A 159 8.91 -1.21 7.83
C ALA A 159 8.45 -1.90 9.12
N LYS A 160 8.18 -3.21 9.06
CA LYS A 160 7.81 -4.03 10.23
C LYS A 160 8.89 -4.05 11.30
N GLU A 161 10.16 -4.14 10.91
CA GLU A 161 11.27 -4.06 11.85
C GLU A 161 11.41 -2.65 12.46
N ALA A 162 11.34 -1.60 11.63
CA ALA A 162 11.45 -0.22 12.06
C ALA A 162 10.37 0.15 13.07
N MET A 163 9.11 -0.16 12.78
CA MET A 163 8.02 0.17 13.70
C MET A 163 8.02 -0.72 14.96
N THR A 164 8.50 -1.97 14.89
CA THR A 164 8.68 -2.81 16.10
C THR A 164 9.69 -2.18 17.04
N ARG A 165 10.80 -1.66 16.48
CA ARG A 165 11.85 -0.99 17.27
C ARG A 165 11.34 0.27 17.95
N VAL A 166 10.55 1.10 17.27
CA VAL A 166 10.02 2.34 17.90
C VAL A 166 8.85 2.08 18.83
N GLU A 167 8.08 1.00 18.67
CA GLU A 167 7.02 0.60 19.60
C GLU A 167 7.56 0.02 20.91
N ALA A 168 8.75 -0.60 20.89
CA ALA A 168 9.42 -1.13 22.09
C ALA A 168 10.02 -0.06 23.02
N LEU A 169 10.11 1.20 22.56
CA LEU A 169 10.58 2.38 23.30
C LEU A 169 9.44 3.16 23.96
#